data_AF-A0A952B117-F1
#
_entry.id   AF-A0A952B117-F1
#
_cell.length_a   1.000
_cell.length_b   1.000
_cell.length_c   1.000
_cell.angle_alpha   90.00
_cell.angle_beta   90.00
_cell.angle_gamma   90.00
#
_symmetry.space_group_name_H-M   'P 1'
#
loop_
_entity.id
_entity.type
_entity.pdbx_description
1 polymer ?
#
loop_
_entity_poly.entity_id
_entity_poly.type
_entity_poly.pdbx_seq_one_letter_code
_entity_poly.pdbx_strand_id
1 'polypeptide(L)'
;MTTKIYIVSRMVHRVLVLAVTFSALIMTVTGFFMKFPKTAKLFNVGSDRLRFIHSNFGVIFLIILFLMTLTGLIIYFYPLSRKK
;
A
#
# COMPACT_ATOMS: atom_id res chain seq x y z
N MET A 1 12.15 -5.22 -24.66
CA MET A 1 12.33 -4.98 -23.21
C MET A 1 13.28 -6.04 -22.63
N THR A 2 14.43 -5.64 -22.10
CA THR A 2 15.53 -6.55 -21.69
C THR A 2 15.10 -7.41 -20.51
N THR A 3 15.46 -8.70 -20.48
CA THR A 3 15.14 -9.66 -19.40
C THR A 3 15.49 -9.14 -18.00
N LYS A 4 16.54 -8.31 -17.91
CA LYS A 4 16.98 -7.63 -16.69
C LYS A 4 15.90 -6.71 -16.10
N ILE A 5 15.17 -5.96 -16.93
CA ILE A 5 14.12 -5.03 -16.50
C ILE A 5 12.97 -5.80 -15.83
N TYR A 6 12.55 -6.92 -16.43
CA TYR A 6 11.50 -7.77 -15.86
C TYR A 6 11.87 -8.32 -14.47
N ILE A 7 13.11 -8.80 -14.29
CA ILE A 7 13.58 -9.34 -13.01
C ILE A 7 13.59 -8.25 -11.94
N VAL A 8 14.10 -7.06 -12.27
CA VAL A 8 14.12 -5.90 -11.36
C VAL A 8 12.71 -5.47 -11.00
N SER A 9 11.81 -5.30 -11.99
CA SER A 9 10.41 -4.95 -11.74
C SER A 9 9.73 -5.96 -10.83
N ARG A 10 9.98 -7.26 -11.01
CA ARG A 10 9.42 -8.33 -10.15
C ARG A 10 9.94 -8.26 -8.72
N MET A 11 11.22 -7.96 -8.52
CA MET A 11 11.80 -7.79 -7.20
C MET A 11 11.21 -6.56 -6.50
N VAL A 12 11.18 -5.40 -7.17
CA VAL A 12 10.60 -4.16 -6.65
C VAL A 12 9.12 -4.33 -6.34
N HIS A 13 8.35 -4.99 -7.23
CA HIS A 13 6.93 -5.25 -7.01
C HIS A 13 6.69 -6.04 -5.73
N ARG A 14 7.48 -7.08 -5.43
CA ARG A 14 7.35 -7.86 -4.19
C ARG A 14 7.59 -7.02 -2.94
N VAL A 15 8.59 -6.14 -2.97
CA VAL A 15 8.85 -5.20 -1.86
C VAL A 15 7.69 -4.23 -1.69
N LEU A 16 7.16 -3.70 -2.80
CA LEU A 16 6.01 -2.81 -2.78
C LEU A 16 4.76 -3.52 -2.25
N VAL A 17 4.50 -4.78 -2.62
CA VAL A 17 3.38 -5.57 -2.07
C VAL A 17 3.46 -5.66 -0.56
N LEU A 18 4.65 -5.94 -0.01
CA LEU A 18 4.87 -6.00 1.44
C LEU A 18 4.60 -4.64 2.10
N ALA A 19 5.09 -3.56 1.49
CA ALA A 19 4.87 -2.20 1.99
C ALA A 19 3.37 -1.82 1.96
N VAL A 20 2.66 -2.10 0.87
CA VAL A 20 1.20 -1.90 0.75
C VAL A 20 0.46 -2.69 1.84
N THR A 21 0.84 -3.95 2.04
CA THR A 21 0.19 -4.82 3.05
C THR A 21 0.36 -4.26 4.45
N PHE A 22 1.56 -3.81 4.80
CA PHE A 22 1.83 -3.21 6.11
C PHE A 22 1.07 -1.89 6.31
N SER A 23 1.08 -1.01 5.29
CA SER A 23 0.32 0.24 5.33
C SER A 23 -1.20 -0.01 5.41
N ALA A 24 -1.72 -1.01 4.70
CA ALA A 24 -3.14 -1.39 4.74
C ALA A 24 -3.56 -1.86 6.14
N LEU A 25 -2.71 -2.60 6.84
CA LEU A 25 -2.98 -3.02 8.23
C LEU A 25 -3.10 -1.82 9.16
N ILE A 26 -2.15 -0.88 9.09
CA ILE A 26 -2.17 0.35 9.90
C ILE A 26 -3.43 1.18 9.59
N MET A 27 -3.78 1.32 8.32
CA MET A 27 -4.98 2.03 7.88
C MET A 27 -6.27 1.37 8.37
N THR A 28 -6.31 0.04 8.36
CA THR A 28 -7.46 -0.72 8.85
C THR A 28 -7.63 -0.54 10.36
N VAL A 29 -6.55 -0.65 11.13
CA VAL A 29 -6.59 -0.48 12.59
C VAL A 29 -7.01 0.94 12.95
N THR A 30 -6.38 1.96 12.35
CA THR A 30 -6.71 3.37 12.62
C THR A 30 -8.13 3.71 12.17
N GLY A 31 -8.58 3.21 11.01
CA GLY A 31 -9.95 3.38 10.53
C GLY A 31 -10.99 2.70 11.43
N PHE A 32 -10.66 1.53 11.99
CA PHE A 32 -11.50 0.83 12.97
C PHE A 32 -11.67 1.68 14.24
N PHE A 33 -10.59 2.20 14.82
CA PHE A 33 -10.67 3.07 15.99
C PHE A 33 -11.44 4.36 15.73
N MET A 34 -11.34 4.93 14.51
CA MET A 34 -12.15 6.10 14.13
C MET A 34 -13.64 5.77 13.99
N LYS A 35 -13.98 4.57 13.50
CA LYS A 35 -15.38 4.13 13.32
C LYS A 35 -16.05 3.81 14.66
N PHE A 36 -15.29 3.36 15.65
CA PHE A 36 -15.79 3.00 16.98
C PHE A 36 -15.22 3.93 18.07
N PRO A 37 -15.77 5.15 18.24
CA PRO A 37 -15.20 6.12 19.20
C PRO A 37 -15.24 5.64 20.66
N LYS A 38 -16.15 4.71 21.00
CA LYS A 38 -16.21 4.09 22.34
C LYS A 38 -14.95 3.26 22.64
N THR A 39 -14.42 2.51 21.68
CA THR A 39 -13.17 1.74 21.85
C THR A 39 -11.96 2.67 21.85
N ALA A 40 -11.95 3.72 21.01
CA ALA A 40 -10.88 4.73 21.04
C ALA A 40 -10.78 5.44 22.41
N LYS A 41 -11.93 5.76 23.03
CA LYS A 41 -11.99 6.35 24.37
C LYS A 41 -11.48 5.40 25.46
N LEU A 42 -11.71 4.09 25.31
CA LEU A 42 -11.21 3.05 26.23
C LEU A 42 -9.67 2.98 26.23
N PHE A 43 -9.05 3.16 25.06
CA PHE A 43 -7.58 3.19 24.90
C PHE A 43 -6.97 4.58 25.08
N ASN A 44 -7.78 5.57 25.51
CA ASN A 44 -7.37 6.95 25.71
C ASN A 44 -6.70 7.59 24.47
N VAL A 45 -7.12 7.17 23.27
CA VAL A 45 -6.57 7.67 22.01
C VAL A 45 -7.45 8.81 21.51
N GLY A 46 -6.90 10.02 21.48
CA GLY A 46 -7.60 11.21 20.98
C GLY A 46 -8.00 11.07 19.51
N SER A 47 -9.22 11.48 19.18
CA SER A 47 -9.78 11.34 17.82
C SER A 47 -8.96 12.09 16.76
N ASP A 48 -8.42 13.26 17.12
CA ASP A 48 -7.63 14.10 16.21
C ASP A 48 -6.30 13.45 15.85
N ARG A 49 -5.66 12.76 16.81
CA ARG A 49 -4.41 12.01 16.57
C ARG A 49 -4.65 10.83 15.64
N LEU A 50 -5.73 10.06 15.85
CA LEU A 50 -6.10 8.96 14.96
C LEU A 50 -6.35 9.45 13.53
N ARG A 51 -7.07 10.56 13.40
CA ARG A 51 -7.40 11.18 12.11
C ARG A 51 -6.15 11.67 11.38
N PHE A 52 -5.22 12.29 12.11
CA PHE A 52 -3.93 12.71 11.57
C PHE A 52 -3.09 11.52 11.09
N ILE A 53 -2.97 10.46 11.90
CA ILE A 53 -2.19 9.26 11.54
C ILE A 53 -2.83 8.58 10.32
N HIS A 54 -4.15 8.35 10.35
CA HIS A 54 -4.88 7.70 9.27
C HIS A 54 -4.77 8.48 7.95
N SER A 55 -4.89 9.81 7.98
CA SER A 55 -4.78 10.63 6.77
C SER A 55 -3.38 10.57 6.17
N ASN A 56 -2.33 10.71 6.97
CA ASN A 56 -0.95 10.68 6.47
C ASN A 56 -0.58 9.29 5.94
N PHE A 57 -0.92 8.23 6.66
CA PHE A 57 -0.70 6.87 6.18
C PHE A 57 -1.54 6.54 4.95
N GLY A 58 -2.71 7.16 4.79
CA GLY A 58 -3.55 7.02 3.60
C GLY A 58 -2.87 7.57 2.35
N VAL A 59 -2.21 8.73 2.46
CA VAL A 59 -1.43 9.31 1.36
C VAL A 59 -0.23 8.42 1.01
N ILE A 60 0.50 7.94 2.02
CA ILE A 60 1.63 7.02 1.82
C ILE A 60 1.17 5.73 1.15
N PHE A 61 0.07 5.14 1.64
CA PHE A 61 -0.54 3.93 1.07
C PHE A 61 -0.90 4.14 -0.41
N LEU A 62 -1.52 5.27 -0.76
CA LEU A 62 -1.89 5.58 -2.13
C LEU A 62 -0.68 5.63 -3.06
N ILE A 63 0.41 6.29 -2.64
CA ILE A 63 1.64 6.41 -3.43
C ILE A 63 2.27 5.02 -3.66
N ILE A 64 2.38 4.21 -2.60
CA ILE A 64 2.97 2.86 -2.70
C ILE A 64 2.08 1.97 -3.58
N LEU A 65 0.76 2.03 -3.42
CA LEU A 65 -0.19 1.27 -4.22
C LEU A 65 -0.11 1.66 -5.71
N PHE A 66 0.04 2.94 -6.01
CA PHE A 66 0.23 3.41 -7.38
C PHE A 66 1.51 2.83 -8.01
N LEU A 67 2.64 2.90 -7.30
CA LEU A 67 3.91 2.31 -7.76
C LEU A 67 3.82 0.77 -7.91
N MET A 68 3.12 0.10 -6.98
CA MET A 68 2.88 -1.34 -7.05
C MET A 68 2.05 -1.69 -8.29
N THR A 69 1.04 -0.88 -8.61
CA THR A 69 0.19 -1.06 -9.79
C THR A 69 1.01 -0.88 -11.06
N LEU A 70 1.83 0.16 -11.17
CA LEU A 70 2.72 0.39 -12.31
C LEU A 70 3.68 -0.78 -12.54
N THR A 71 4.34 -1.25 -11.49
CA THR A 71 5.24 -2.40 -11.59
C THR A 71 4.49 -3.69 -11.94
N GLY A 72 3.27 -3.87 -11.46
CA GLY A 72 2.39 -4.98 -11.82
C GLY A 72 2.01 -4.96 -13.31
N LEU A 73 1.67 -3.79 -13.85
CA LEU A 73 1.36 -3.61 -15.27
C LEU A 73 2.58 -3.94 -16.14
N ILE A 74 3.77 -3.49 -15.77
CA ILE A 74 5.02 -3.81 -16.49
C ILE A 74 5.24 -5.33 -16.54
N ILE A 75 5.07 -6.03 -15.42
CA ILE A 75 5.21 -7.49 -15.33
C ILE A 75 4.15 -8.19 -16.18
N TYR A 76 2.91 -7.70 -16.15
CA TYR A 76 1.79 -8.27 -16.89
C TYR A 76 1.97 -8.16 -18.40
N PHE A 77 2.37 -6.99 -18.90
CA PHE A 77 2.55 -6.75 -20.34
C PHE A 77 3.86 -7.33 -20.90
N TYR A 78 4.88 -7.56 -20.07
CA TYR A 78 6.17 -8.12 -20.52
C TYR A 78 6.06 -9.41 -21.36
N PRO A 79 5.34 -10.47 -20.93
CA PRO A 79 5.19 -11.69 -21.72
C PRO A 79 4.35 -11.49 -22.99
N LEU A 80 3.38 -10.56 -22.99
CA LEU A 80 2.58 -10.23 -24.17
C LEU A 80 3.43 -9.59 -25.27
N SER A 81 4.39 -8.73 -24.91
CA SER A 81 5.33 -8.13 -25.87
C SER A 81 6.39 -9.10 -26.41
N ARG A 82 6.55 -10.28 -25.80
CA ARG A 82 7.50 -11.32 -26.25
C ARG A 82 6.86 -12.45 -27.05
N LYS A 83 5.52 -12.50 -27.11
CA LYS A 83 4.73 -13.47 -27.89
C LYS A 83 4.45 -13.00 -29.33
N LYS A 84 4.89 -11.80 -29.70
CA LYS A 84 5.05 -11.33 -31.07
C LYS A 84 6.51 -11.40 -31.44
#